data_AF-A0A968MQE8-F1
#
_entry.id   AF-A0A968MQE8-F1
#
_cell.length_a   1.000
_cell.length_b   1.000
_cell.length_c   1.000
_cell.angle_alpha   90.00
_cell.angle_beta   90.00
_cell.angle_gamma   90.00
#
_symmetry.space_group_name_H-M   'P 1'
#
loop_
_entity.id
_entity.type
_entity.pdbx_description
1 polymer ?
#
loop_
_entity_poly.entity_id
_entity_poly.type
_entity_poly.pdbx_seq_one_letter_code
_entity_poly.pdbx_strand_id
1 'polypeptide(L)'
;MGHSSGIATVSHALKTAMENKKLKHPNFVVVPNSVDTSRFVPGKELIKSPKKIFSHISCFDDAAKNITGIITAVDKLSRKRQDFELHIAGDGPDRAKIENHCTQLGLTGTFVFFEGLAEDHTLVEIYQKSLFTVLFSNYENMPVVIAESMACGVPVIATPVGGIPEILNKNQWFAC
;
A
#
# COMPACT_ATOMS: atom_id res chain seq x y z
N MET A 1 -4.24 0.18 -32.78
CA MET A 1 -5.29 0.39 -31.74
C MET A 1 -6.49 1.12 -32.34
N GLY A 2 -7.14 0.54 -33.37
CA GLY A 2 -8.28 1.15 -34.06
C GLY A 2 -9.56 0.31 -34.03
N HIS A 3 -9.60 -0.73 -33.19
CA HIS A 3 -10.67 -1.74 -33.20
C HIS A 3 -11.34 -1.95 -31.83
N SER A 4 -10.92 -1.24 -30.77
CA SER A 4 -11.60 -1.31 -29.47
C SER A 4 -12.89 -0.49 -29.49
N SER A 5 -13.95 -0.98 -28.86
CA SER A 5 -15.21 -0.24 -28.69
C SER A 5 -15.19 0.70 -27.47
N GLY A 6 -14.19 0.58 -26.60
CA GLY A 6 -14.01 1.36 -25.37
C GLY A 6 -12.61 1.17 -24.79
N ILE A 7 -12.18 2.11 -23.95
CA ILE A 7 -10.99 1.98 -23.10
C ILE A 7 -11.45 2.14 -21.65
N ALA A 8 -11.27 1.10 -20.85
CA ALA A 8 -11.50 1.15 -19.42
C ALA A 8 -10.21 1.54 -18.69
N THR A 9 -10.32 2.43 -17.72
CA THR A 9 -9.22 2.83 -16.83
C THR A 9 -9.68 2.71 -15.39
N VAL A 10 -8.74 2.48 -14.50
CA VAL A 10 -9.06 2.21 -13.11
C VAL A 10 -9.23 3.53 -12.31
N SER A 11 -8.63 4.63 -12.77
CA SER A 11 -8.75 5.96 -12.16
C SER A 11 -8.79 7.07 -13.20
N HIS A 12 -9.31 8.25 -12.82
CA HIS A 12 -9.28 9.44 -13.68
C HIS A 12 -7.85 9.93 -13.92
N ALA A 13 -6.96 9.76 -12.95
CA ALA A 13 -5.53 10.03 -13.07
C ALA A 13 -4.92 9.21 -14.22
N LEU A 14 -5.22 7.91 -14.30
CA LEU A 14 -4.74 7.05 -15.38
C LEU A 14 -5.32 7.47 -16.73
N LYS A 15 -6.64 7.73 -16.80
CA LYS A 15 -7.29 8.25 -18.01
C LYS A 15 -6.56 9.50 -18.53
N THR A 16 -6.37 10.49 -17.66
CA THR A 16 -5.71 11.76 -18.00
C THR A 16 -4.26 11.53 -18.45
N ALA A 17 -3.52 10.64 -17.79
CA ALA A 17 -2.16 10.29 -18.16
C ALA A 17 -2.09 9.66 -19.58
N MET A 18 -3.04 8.78 -19.91
CA MET A 18 -3.14 8.17 -21.25
C MET A 18 -3.48 9.20 -22.33
N GLU A 19 -4.44 10.10 -22.06
CA GLU A 19 -4.81 11.19 -22.96
C GLU A 19 -3.60 12.11 -23.24
N ASN A 20 -2.82 12.44 -22.21
CA ASN A 20 -1.59 13.23 -22.32
C ASN A 20 -0.49 12.53 -23.15
N LYS A 21 -0.49 11.20 -23.18
CA LYS A 21 0.36 10.39 -24.07
C LYS A 21 -0.22 10.24 -25.49
N LYS A 22 -1.21 11.06 -25.84
CA LYS A 22 -1.88 11.13 -27.15
C LYS A 22 -2.69 9.88 -27.49
N LEU A 23 -3.07 9.07 -26.50
CA LEU A 23 -4.04 8.01 -26.71
C LEU A 23 -5.44 8.62 -26.80
N LYS A 24 -6.00 8.64 -28.00
CA LYS A 24 -7.33 9.20 -28.26
C LYS A 24 -8.33 8.07 -28.48
N HIS A 25 -9.41 8.08 -27.73
CA HIS A 25 -10.54 7.17 -27.92
C HIS A 25 -11.83 7.91 -27.53
N PRO A 26 -12.92 7.81 -28.32
CA PRO A 26 -14.17 8.53 -28.03
C PRO A 26 -14.89 8.00 -26.77
N ASN A 27 -14.59 6.75 -26.38
CA ASN A 27 -15.24 6.07 -25.27
C ASN A 27 -14.21 5.65 -24.21
N PHE A 28 -13.91 6.55 -23.27
CA PHE A 28 -13.15 6.25 -22.06
C PHE A 28 -14.12 6.08 -20.89
N VAL A 29 -14.00 4.97 -20.16
CA VAL A 29 -14.80 4.69 -18.97
C VAL A 29 -13.85 4.47 -17.79
N VAL A 30 -14.17 5.07 -16.65
CA VAL A 30 -13.45 4.80 -15.39
C VAL A 30 -14.22 3.74 -14.63
N VAL A 31 -13.58 2.60 -14.37
CA VAL A 31 -14.12 1.49 -13.58
C VAL A 31 -13.19 1.27 -12.41
N PRO A 32 -13.53 1.74 -11.20
CA PRO A 32 -12.67 1.60 -10.04
C PRO A 32 -12.47 0.14 -9.63
N ASN A 33 -11.37 -0.16 -8.96
CA ASN A 33 -11.04 -1.47 -8.44
C ASN A 33 -11.94 -1.68 -7.22
N SER A 34 -12.54 -2.85 -7.15
CA SER A 34 -13.36 -3.28 -6.02
C SER A 34 -12.57 -4.18 -5.08
N VAL A 35 -13.04 -4.27 -3.84
CA VAL A 35 -12.55 -5.21 -2.83
C VAL A 35 -13.68 -6.16 -2.43
N ASP A 36 -13.35 -7.43 -2.19
CA ASP A 36 -14.29 -8.41 -1.66
C ASP A 36 -14.51 -8.20 -0.15
N THR A 37 -15.61 -7.55 0.20
CA THR A 37 -15.99 -7.25 1.60
C THR A 37 -16.60 -8.45 2.34
N SER A 38 -16.80 -9.59 1.67
CA SER A 38 -17.08 -10.85 2.37
C SER A 38 -15.81 -11.48 2.96
N ARG A 39 -14.65 -11.11 2.41
CA ARG A 39 -13.32 -11.57 2.79
C ARG A 39 -12.57 -10.55 3.65
N PHE A 40 -12.44 -9.31 3.16
CA PHE A 40 -11.80 -8.23 3.90
C PHE A 40 -12.83 -7.59 4.81
N VAL A 41 -12.82 -8.04 6.07
CA VAL A 41 -13.77 -7.61 7.09
C VAL A 41 -13.02 -7.05 8.30
N PRO A 42 -13.63 -6.14 9.06
CA PRO A 42 -13.04 -5.67 10.30
C PRO A 42 -12.75 -6.83 11.26
N GLY A 43 -11.63 -6.73 11.98
CA GLY A 43 -11.32 -7.66 13.06
C GLY A 43 -12.40 -7.61 14.14
N LYS A 44 -12.73 -8.78 14.72
CA LYS A 44 -13.78 -8.86 15.77
C LYS A 44 -13.41 -8.11 17.05
N GLU A 45 -12.11 -7.96 17.32
CA GLU A 45 -11.56 -7.15 18.42
C GLU A 45 -10.27 -6.47 17.97
N LEU A 46 -10.00 -5.28 18.52
CA LEU A 46 -8.67 -4.67 18.41
C LEU A 46 -7.67 -5.58 19.13
N ILE A 47 -6.81 -6.25 18.38
CA ILE A 47 -5.75 -7.08 18.95
C ILE A 47 -4.86 -6.16 19.80
N LYS A 48 -4.93 -6.35 21.13
CA LYS A 48 -4.10 -5.61 22.08
C LYS A 48 -2.67 -6.14 22.01
N SER A 49 -1.91 -5.69 21.01
CA SER A 49 -0.46 -5.83 21.01
C SER A 49 0.17 -4.75 21.90
N PRO A 50 1.20 -5.06 22.69
CA PRO A 50 1.98 -4.02 23.37
C PRO A 50 2.69 -3.08 22.37
N LYS A 51 2.85 -3.51 21.11
CA LYS A 51 3.45 -2.75 20.02
C LYS A 51 2.39 -2.23 19.06
N LYS A 52 2.59 -1.02 18.54
CA LYS A 52 1.79 -0.45 17.46
C LYS A 52 2.28 -0.99 16.13
N ILE A 53 1.48 -1.84 15.49
CA ILE A 53 1.86 -2.48 14.23
C ILE A 53 1.49 -1.57 13.05
N PHE A 54 2.43 -1.35 12.15
CA PHE A 54 2.21 -0.75 10.85
C PHE A 54 2.37 -1.83 9.79
N SER A 55 1.59 -1.80 8.72
CA SER A 55 1.76 -2.72 7.59
C SER A 55 2.12 -2.01 6.30
N HIS A 56 2.92 -2.66 5.47
CA HIS A 56 3.12 -2.32 4.07
C HIS A 56 2.96 -3.57 3.22
N ILE A 57 2.11 -3.50 2.19
CA ILE A 57 1.85 -4.62 1.28
C ILE A 57 2.05 -4.14 -0.14
N SER A 58 3.01 -4.72 -0.86
CA SER A 58 3.27 -4.36 -2.26
C SER A 58 4.11 -5.39 -3.00
N CYS A 59 4.20 -5.26 -4.33
CA CYS A 59 5.34 -5.78 -5.06
C CYS A 59 6.60 -5.00 -4.67
N PHE A 60 7.73 -5.66 -4.48
CA PHE A 60 9.01 -5.05 -4.12
C PHE A 60 9.68 -4.51 -5.39
N ASP A 61 9.08 -3.45 -5.92
CA ASP A 61 9.63 -2.53 -6.90
C ASP A 61 9.85 -1.20 -6.19
N ASP A 62 11.09 -0.96 -5.77
CA ASP A 62 11.45 0.17 -4.92
C ASP A 62 11.32 1.50 -5.68
N ALA A 63 11.50 1.50 -7.00
CA ALA A 63 11.32 2.70 -7.81
C ALA A 63 9.86 3.17 -7.79
N ALA A 64 8.91 2.24 -7.86
CA ALA A 64 7.48 2.56 -7.79
C ALA A 64 6.98 2.73 -6.35
N LYS A 65 7.34 1.81 -5.44
CA LYS A 65 6.75 1.70 -4.10
C LYS A 65 7.52 2.40 -3.00
N ASN A 66 8.80 2.71 -3.24
CA ASN A 66 9.68 3.45 -2.33
C ASN A 66 9.71 2.84 -0.91
N ILE A 67 9.97 1.53 -0.86
CA ILE A 67 10.06 0.75 0.38
C ILE A 67 11.28 1.20 1.17
N THR A 68 12.37 1.58 0.49
CA THR A 68 13.55 2.20 1.09
C THR A 68 13.19 3.49 1.86
N GLY A 69 12.26 4.30 1.33
CA GLY A 69 11.77 5.50 2.01
C GLY A 69 11.02 5.17 3.31
N ILE A 70 10.21 4.10 3.30
CA ILE A 70 9.54 3.60 4.51
C ILE A 70 10.56 3.14 5.55
N ILE A 71 11.55 2.35 5.15
CA ILE A 71 12.62 1.86 6.04
C ILE A 71 13.41 3.03 6.64
N THR A 72 13.72 4.05 5.83
CA THR A 72 14.41 5.27 6.31
C THR A 72 13.58 6.01 7.35
N ALA A 73 12.25 6.05 7.19
CA ALA A 73 11.37 6.64 8.20
C ALA A 73 11.36 5.82 9.51
N VAL A 74 11.36 4.49 9.40
CA VAL A 74 11.46 3.58 10.55
C VAL A 74 12.78 3.75 11.30
N ASP A 75 13.91 3.84 10.62
CA ASP A 75 15.23 4.11 11.27
C ASP A 75 15.22 5.42 12.08
N LYS A 76 14.60 6.47 11.54
CA LYS A 76 14.48 7.74 12.26
C LYS A 76 13.57 7.62 13.47
N LEU A 77 12.49 6.85 13.37
CA LEU A 77 11.52 6.66 14.44
C LEU A 77 12.04 5.75 15.55
N SER A 78 12.80 4.70 15.22
CA SER A 78 13.37 3.73 16.17
C SER A 78 14.28 4.40 17.20
N ARG A 79 14.99 5.46 16.79
CA ARG A 79 15.84 6.29 17.68
C ARG A 79 15.05 7.04 18.75
N LYS A 80 13.73 7.18 18.61
CA LYS A 80 12.85 7.94 19.51
C LYS A 80 11.80 7.08 20.19
N ARG A 81 11.42 5.95 19.60
CA ARG A 81 10.31 5.10 20.05
C ARG A 81 10.66 3.63 19.93
N GLN A 82 10.16 2.85 20.88
CA GLN A 82 10.38 1.41 20.97
C GLN A 82 9.05 0.65 21.00
N ASP A 83 7.92 1.32 20.81
CA ASP A 83 6.56 0.78 20.98
C ASP A 83 5.86 0.52 19.64
N PHE A 84 6.61 0.23 18.57
CA PHE A 84 6.07 0.00 17.24
C PHE A 84 6.86 -1.03 16.45
N GLU A 85 6.21 -1.59 15.44
CA GLU A 85 6.74 -2.58 14.49
C GLU A 85 6.19 -2.28 13.10
N LEU A 86 6.95 -2.57 12.05
CA LEU A 86 6.55 -2.51 10.64
C LEU A 86 6.59 -3.93 10.06
N HIS A 87 5.45 -4.39 9.58
CA HIS A 87 5.31 -5.67 8.91
C HIS A 87 5.19 -5.43 7.39
N ILE A 88 6.11 -6.00 6.62
CA ILE A 88 6.18 -5.84 5.18
C ILE A 88 5.85 -7.17 4.52
N ALA A 89 4.77 -7.20 3.74
CA ALA A 89 4.35 -8.37 2.97
C ALA A 89 4.48 -8.12 1.47
N GLY A 90 4.93 -9.13 0.76
CA GLY A 90 5.14 -9.10 -0.69
C GLY A 90 6.45 -9.73 -1.10
N ASP A 91 6.72 -9.60 -2.40
CA ASP A 91 7.93 -10.04 -3.06
C ASP A 91 8.16 -9.19 -4.31
N GLY A 92 9.30 -9.33 -4.95
CA GLY A 92 9.62 -8.58 -6.16
C GLY A 92 11.12 -8.48 -6.43
N PRO A 93 11.50 -7.84 -7.54
CA PRO A 93 12.89 -7.76 -7.98
C PRO A 93 13.83 -7.11 -6.96
N ASP A 94 13.34 -6.16 -6.16
CA ASP A 94 14.15 -5.44 -5.17
C ASP A 94 14.15 -6.08 -3.78
N ARG A 95 13.55 -7.27 -3.60
CA ARG A 95 13.43 -7.91 -2.27
C ARG A 95 14.75 -8.04 -1.53
N ALA A 96 15.74 -8.67 -2.14
CA ALA A 96 17.04 -8.85 -1.52
C ALA A 96 17.72 -7.52 -1.18
N LYS A 97 17.58 -6.50 -2.04
CA LYS A 97 18.13 -5.16 -1.80
C LYS A 97 17.49 -4.51 -0.56
N ILE A 98 16.17 -4.60 -0.44
CA ILE A 98 15.39 -4.01 0.66
C ILE A 98 15.69 -4.72 1.99
N GLU A 99 15.69 -6.05 2.01
CA GLU A 99 16.02 -6.84 3.21
C GLU A 99 17.46 -6.60 3.68
N ASN A 100 18.41 -6.51 2.74
CA ASN A 100 19.80 -6.18 3.05
C ASN A 100 19.94 -4.76 3.62
N HIS A 101 19.26 -3.77 3.03
CA HIS A 101 19.28 -2.40 3.53
C HIS A 101 18.72 -2.31 4.96
N CYS A 102 17.59 -2.98 5.22
CA CYS A 102 16.99 -3.07 6.55
C CYS A 102 17.93 -3.73 7.58
N THR A 103 18.63 -4.78 7.17
CA THR A 103 19.59 -5.51 8.01
C THR A 103 20.83 -4.67 8.33
N GLN A 104 21.35 -3.93 7.35
CA GLN A 104 22.48 -3.01 7.55
C GLN A 104 22.16 -1.90 8.56
N LEU A 105 20.90 -1.47 8.63
CA LEU A 105 20.42 -0.49 9.63
C LEU A 105 20.12 -1.12 11.00
N GLY A 106 20.23 -2.45 11.15
CA GLY A 106 19.95 -3.15 12.40
C GLY A 106 18.46 -3.16 12.78
N LEU A 107 17.55 -3.02 11.80
CA LEU A 107 16.11 -2.93 12.06
C LEU A 107 15.39 -4.28 11.97
N THR A 108 15.95 -5.22 11.20
CA THR A 108 15.36 -6.54 10.93
C THR A 108 15.15 -7.31 12.23
N GLY A 109 13.94 -7.84 12.43
CA GLY A 109 13.56 -8.65 13.59
C GLY A 109 13.36 -7.87 14.89
N THR A 110 13.55 -6.55 14.88
CA THR A 110 13.28 -5.66 16.02
C THR A 110 12.20 -4.63 15.71
N PHE A 111 12.32 -3.95 14.57
CA PHE A 111 11.36 -2.96 14.09
C PHE A 111 10.71 -3.34 12.77
N VAL A 112 11.38 -4.17 11.95
CA VAL A 112 10.89 -4.54 10.63
C VAL A 112 10.85 -6.06 10.51
N PHE A 113 9.69 -6.57 10.10
CA PHE A 113 9.41 -7.99 9.90
C PHE A 113 8.94 -8.21 8.46
N PHE A 114 9.58 -9.13 7.76
CA PHE A 114 9.22 -9.50 6.39
C PHE A 114 8.35 -10.75 6.42
N GLU A 115 7.08 -10.61 6.06
CA GLU A 115 6.08 -11.69 6.08
C GLU A 115 6.12 -12.58 4.82
N GLY A 116 6.94 -12.19 3.83
CA GLY A 116 6.98 -12.84 2.53
C GLY A 116 5.71 -12.62 1.72
N LEU A 117 5.43 -13.51 0.76
CA LEU A 117 4.17 -13.48 0.02
C LEU A 117 3.03 -13.87 0.97
N ALA A 118 2.20 -12.89 1.32
CA ALA A 118 1.00 -13.16 2.10
C ALA A 118 -0.03 -13.85 1.21
N GLU A 119 -0.33 -15.11 1.52
CA GLU A 119 -1.52 -15.77 1.01
C GLU A 119 -2.79 -15.10 1.57
N ASP A 120 -3.93 -15.35 0.93
CA ASP A 120 -5.17 -14.59 1.15
C ASP A 120 -5.62 -14.47 2.61
N HIS A 121 -5.52 -15.56 3.40
CA HIS A 121 -5.88 -15.55 4.83
C HIS A 121 -4.87 -14.75 5.66
N THR A 122 -3.58 -14.89 5.38
CA THR A 122 -2.49 -14.17 6.05
C THR A 122 -2.60 -12.66 5.82
N LEU A 123 -3.04 -12.24 4.62
CA LEU A 123 -3.19 -10.83 4.28
C LEU A 123 -4.26 -10.13 5.14
N VAL A 124 -5.42 -10.77 5.33
CA VAL A 124 -6.49 -10.22 6.19
C VAL A 124 -6.00 -10.07 7.63
N GLU A 125 -5.27 -11.06 8.16
CA GLU A 125 -4.71 -10.99 9.50
C GLU A 125 -3.70 -9.85 9.67
N ILE A 126 -2.84 -9.63 8.68
CA ILE A 126 -1.87 -8.52 8.69
C ILE A 126 -2.61 -7.19 8.81
N TYR A 127 -3.65 -6.98 8.00
CA TYR A 127 -4.46 -5.77 8.11
C TYR A 127 -5.12 -5.67 9.49
N GLN A 128 -5.84 -6.70 9.95
CA GLN A 128 -6.58 -6.65 11.22
C GLN A 128 -5.68 -6.44 12.46
N LYS A 129 -4.40 -6.82 12.39
CA LYS A 129 -3.39 -6.55 13.43
C LYS A 129 -2.78 -5.14 13.35
N SER A 130 -2.93 -4.46 12.21
CA SER A 130 -2.31 -3.17 11.94
C SER A 130 -3.11 -2.00 12.52
N LEU A 131 -2.37 -1.05 13.09
CA LEU A 131 -2.88 0.27 13.45
C LEU A 131 -3.06 1.16 12.21
N PHE A 132 -2.11 1.08 11.27
CA PHE A 132 -2.15 1.76 9.98
C PHE A 132 -1.53 0.90 8.89
N THR A 133 -2.05 1.02 7.67
CA THR A 133 -1.33 0.59 6.46
C THR A 133 -0.60 1.79 5.85
N VAL A 134 0.65 1.61 5.46
CA VAL A 134 1.54 2.66 4.95
C VAL A 134 1.83 2.45 3.47
N LEU A 135 1.61 3.47 2.65
CA LEU A 135 1.99 3.51 1.23
C LEU A 135 2.84 4.75 0.97
N PHE A 136 4.13 4.58 0.74
CA PHE A 136 5.03 5.71 0.46
C PHE A 136 5.41 5.83 -1.02
N SER A 137 4.53 5.36 -1.89
CA SER A 137 4.80 5.14 -3.31
C SER A 137 5.08 6.43 -4.09
N ASN A 138 5.93 6.31 -5.11
CA ASN A 138 6.21 7.39 -6.07
C ASN A 138 5.17 7.44 -7.20
N TYR A 139 4.56 6.29 -7.51
CA TYR A 139 3.53 6.17 -8.54
C TYR A 139 2.52 5.09 -8.16
N GLU A 140 1.24 5.41 -8.37
CA GLU A 140 0.12 4.50 -8.21
C GLU A 140 -0.98 4.78 -9.24
N ASN A 141 -1.70 3.75 -9.66
CA ASN A 141 -2.91 3.94 -10.46
C ASN A 141 -4.13 4.03 -9.55
N MET A 142 -4.43 2.93 -8.86
CA MET A 142 -5.47 2.84 -7.84
C MET A 142 -5.19 1.57 -7.01
N PRO A 143 -4.40 1.70 -5.94
CA PRO A 143 -3.91 0.55 -5.19
C PRO A 143 -5.05 -0.16 -4.46
N VAL A 144 -5.26 -1.44 -4.80
CA VAL A 144 -6.29 -2.29 -4.17
C VAL A 144 -6.03 -2.44 -2.67
N VAL A 145 -4.77 -2.43 -2.24
CA VAL A 145 -4.36 -2.51 -0.83
C VAL A 145 -4.96 -1.40 0.05
N ILE A 146 -5.29 -0.23 -0.52
CA ILE A 146 -6.01 0.82 0.23
C ILE A 146 -7.45 0.36 0.53
N ALA A 147 -8.15 -0.16 -0.48
CA ALA A 147 -9.52 -0.65 -0.31
C ALA A 147 -9.58 -1.86 0.63
N GLU A 148 -8.61 -2.77 0.54
CA GLU A 148 -8.45 -3.91 1.44
C GLU A 148 -8.24 -3.49 2.90
N SER A 149 -7.29 -2.58 3.14
CA SER A 149 -7.00 -2.03 4.46
C SER A 149 -8.24 -1.36 5.07
N MET A 150 -8.90 -0.50 4.30
CA MET A 150 -10.11 0.21 4.74
C MET A 150 -11.29 -0.75 4.99
N ALA A 151 -11.46 -1.80 4.16
CA ALA A 151 -12.49 -2.82 4.38
C ALA A 151 -12.24 -3.61 5.67
N CYS A 152 -10.98 -3.81 6.05
CA CYS A 152 -10.58 -4.35 7.35
C CYS A 152 -10.70 -3.33 8.51
N GLY A 153 -11.20 -2.13 8.27
CA GLY A 153 -11.35 -1.07 9.28
C GLY A 153 -10.03 -0.40 9.67
N VAL A 154 -8.98 -0.56 8.85
CA VAL A 154 -7.64 -0.04 9.12
C VAL A 154 -7.42 1.25 8.33
N PRO A 155 -7.07 2.36 8.98
CA PRO A 155 -6.77 3.61 8.29
C PRO A 155 -5.44 3.54 7.54
N VAL A 156 -5.31 4.39 6.52
CA VAL A 156 -4.14 4.42 5.63
C VAL A 156 -3.33 5.71 5.81
N ILE A 157 -2.01 5.59 5.77
CA ILE A 157 -1.06 6.69 5.60
C ILE A 157 -0.49 6.55 4.19
N ALA A 158 -0.69 7.55 3.33
CA ALA A 158 -0.30 7.44 1.93
C ALA A 158 0.28 8.75 1.36
N THR A 159 1.13 8.64 0.34
CA THR A 159 1.52 9.79 -0.49
C THR A 159 0.39 10.13 -1.47
N PRO A 160 0.10 11.42 -1.76
CA PRO A 160 -0.97 11.84 -2.66
C PRO A 160 -0.59 11.69 -4.15
N VAL A 161 -0.17 10.50 -4.58
CA VAL A 161 0.27 10.24 -5.96
C VAL A 161 -0.78 9.49 -6.78
N GLY A 162 -0.83 9.79 -8.07
CA GLY A 162 -1.69 9.09 -9.02
C GLY A 162 -3.17 9.11 -8.63
N GLY A 163 -3.83 7.95 -8.61
CA GLY A 163 -5.25 7.86 -8.23
C GLY A 163 -5.51 7.71 -6.72
N ILE A 164 -4.49 7.73 -5.85
CA ILE A 164 -4.71 7.66 -4.39
C ILE A 164 -5.69 8.74 -3.89
N PRO A 165 -5.58 10.03 -4.32
CA PRO A 165 -6.51 11.08 -3.89
C PRO A 165 -7.96 10.85 -4.35
N GLU A 166 -8.21 10.00 -5.34
CA GLU A 166 -9.57 9.64 -5.79
C GLU A 166 -10.22 8.60 -4.87
N ILE A 167 -9.42 7.78 -4.18
CA ILE A 167 -9.89 6.73 -3.28
C ILE A 167 -10.14 7.29 -1.87
N LEU A 168 -9.26 8.18 -1.42
CA LEU A 168 -9.20 8.63 -0.04
C LEU A 168 -9.86 10.01 0.17
N ASN A 169 -11.00 10.04 0.87
CA ASN A 169 -11.60 11.32 1.30
C ASN A 169 -10.78 11.98 2.40
N LYS A 170 -10.75 13.32 2.47
CA LYS A 170 -9.92 14.11 3.41
C LYS A 170 -10.04 13.74 4.90
N ASN A 171 -11.10 13.04 5.30
CA ASN A 171 -11.35 12.63 6.68
C ASN A 171 -10.92 11.19 7.01
N GLN A 172 -10.34 10.45 6.07
CA GLN A 172 -10.13 9.00 6.18
C GLN A 172 -8.65 8.56 6.14
N TRP A 173 -7.69 9.50 6.08
CA TRP A 173 -6.26 9.18 5.95
C TRP A 173 -5.35 10.32 6.42
N PHE A 174 -4.07 10.01 6.56
CA PHE A 174 -3.01 10.99 6.77
C PHE A 174 -2.15 11.10 5.52
N ALA A 175 -2.10 12.30 4.93
CA ALA A 175 -1.18 12.61 3.84
C ALA A 175 0.23 12.80 4.40
N CYS A 176 1.20 12.10 3.79
CA CYS A 176 2.62 12.24 4.10
C CYS A 176 3.41 12.94 2.98
#